data_AF-A0A4R6EVM2-F1
#
_entry.id   AF-A0A4R6EVM2-F1
#
_cell.length_a   1.000
_cell.length_b   1.000
_cell.length_c   1.000
_cell.angle_alpha   90.00
_cell.angle_beta   90.00
_cell.angle_gamma   90.00
#
_symmetry.space_group_name_H-M   'P 1'
#
loop_
_entity.id
_entity.type
_entity.pdbx_description
1 polymer ?
#
loop_
_entity_poly.entity_id
_entity_poly.type
_entity_poly.pdbx_seq_one_letter_code
_entity_poly.pdbx_strand_id
1 'polypeptide(L)'
;MNLHRYPELMDRLAAEFVIGTLRGGARRRFQRYADHDPVIRGALQDWERRLAPMAELGPAATPPTRVWQAIEEQLGFAARRQLESRAAEAARPTPAAQSERRPWFESLSFWRGWAIGVTALAAIAFVLAVRSILPLSPTQPTPPTVAQQPESEISHVAVLDNKDAQAVMLISWDPVHAKVKLHRLTDAAPPAGRSMQLWGLPANGHPVSLGVMPDHGDATMPAGEQQPQQYPVLAVSIEPSGGSPNPNGPTGPVVFTGKLLPVS
;
A
#
# COMPACT_ATOMS: atom_id res chain seq x y z
N MET A 1 23.28 30.08 -2.65
CA MET A 1 22.04 30.86 -2.85
C MET A 1 20.98 30.27 -1.93
N ASN A 2 20.31 31.07 -1.09
CA ASN A 2 19.21 30.56 -0.25
C ASN A 2 17.88 30.78 -1.00
N LEU A 3 17.37 29.74 -1.65
CA LEU A 3 16.18 29.81 -2.49
C LEU A 3 14.87 29.94 -1.69
N HIS A 4 14.87 29.56 -0.41
CA HIS A 4 13.70 29.71 0.47
C HIS A 4 13.27 31.18 0.68
N ARG A 5 14.21 32.11 0.53
CA ARG A 5 13.91 33.55 0.62
C ARG A 5 13.25 34.11 -0.65
N TYR A 6 13.20 33.33 -1.72
CA TYR A 6 12.70 33.74 -3.03
C TYR A 6 11.77 32.66 -3.62
N PRO A 7 10.56 32.47 -3.05
CA PRO A 7 9.65 31.39 -3.46
C PRO A 7 9.27 31.47 -4.95
N GLU A 8 9.07 32.68 -5.49
CA GLU A 8 8.79 32.84 -6.93
C GLU A 8 9.97 32.42 -7.82
N LEU A 9 11.20 32.71 -7.41
CA LEU A 9 12.39 32.31 -8.16
C LEU A 9 12.56 30.78 -8.12
N MET A 10 12.31 30.18 -6.96
CA MET A 10 12.33 28.73 -6.81
C MET A 10 11.32 28.05 -7.73
N ASP A 11 10.08 28.56 -7.75
CA ASP A 11 9.00 28.02 -8.60
C ASP A 11 9.35 28.15 -10.09
N ARG A 12 9.87 29.30 -10.53
CA ARG A 12 10.32 29.49 -11.92
C ARG A 12 11.47 28.55 -12.30
N LEU A 13 12.47 28.39 -11.43
CA LEU A 13 13.59 27.48 -11.69
C LEU A 13 13.15 26.01 -11.73
N ALA A 14 12.16 25.63 -10.91
CA ALA A 14 11.53 24.31 -10.98
C ALA A 14 10.84 24.11 -12.33
N ALA A 15 10.03 25.07 -12.78
CA ALA A 15 9.38 25.03 -14.09
C ALA A 15 10.40 24.88 -15.24
N GLU A 16 11.45 25.72 -15.24
CA GLU A 16 12.53 25.67 -16.24
C GLU A 16 13.30 24.36 -16.20
N PHE A 17 13.47 23.76 -15.03
CA PHE A 17 14.10 22.46 -14.88
C PHE A 17 13.26 21.35 -15.52
N VAL A 18 11.95 21.29 -15.22
CA VAL A 18 11.05 20.24 -15.72
C VAL A 18 10.85 20.35 -17.22
N ILE A 19 10.61 21.56 -17.74
CA ILE A 19 10.46 21.78 -19.18
C ILE A 19 11.79 21.64 -19.95
N GLY A 20 12.91 21.53 -19.25
CA GLY A 20 14.23 21.27 -19.83
C GLY A 20 14.94 22.52 -20.41
N THR A 21 14.47 23.72 -20.10
CA THR A 21 15.14 24.98 -20.49
C THR A 21 16.35 25.28 -19.61
N LEU A 22 16.37 24.78 -18.36
CA LEU A 22 17.54 24.89 -17.49
C LEU A 22 18.65 23.94 -17.95
N ARG A 23 19.80 24.51 -18.37
CA ARG A 23 20.92 23.75 -18.97
C ARG A 23 22.23 23.90 -18.21
N GLY A 24 23.16 22.98 -18.50
CA GLY A 24 24.55 23.04 -18.06
C GLY A 24 24.74 23.19 -16.54
N GLY A 25 25.55 24.17 -16.14
CA GLY A 25 25.88 24.40 -14.73
C GLY A 25 24.67 24.81 -13.89
N ALA A 26 23.69 25.51 -14.45
CA ALA A 26 22.48 25.89 -13.74
C ALA A 26 21.63 24.66 -13.39
N ARG A 27 21.42 23.75 -14.36
CA ARG A 27 20.72 22.48 -14.14
C ARG A 27 21.37 21.64 -13.04
N ARG A 28 22.69 21.46 -13.09
CA ARG A 28 23.43 20.70 -12.07
C ARG A 28 23.40 21.35 -10.69
N ARG A 29 23.38 22.69 -10.61
CA ARG A 29 23.23 23.40 -9.32
C ARG A 29 21.83 23.21 -8.76
N PHE A 30 20.80 23.40 -9.58
CA PHE A 30 19.42 23.22 -9.15
C PHE A 30 19.13 21.77 -8.74
N GLN A 31 19.62 20.78 -9.50
CA GLN A 31 19.53 19.37 -9.13
C GLN A 31 20.14 19.12 -7.75
N ARG A 32 21.39 19.58 -7.52
CA ARG A 32 22.03 19.44 -6.21
C ARG A 32 21.24 20.09 -5.08
N TYR A 33 20.55 21.20 -5.35
CA TYR A 33 19.66 21.79 -4.36
C TYR A 33 18.44 20.88 -4.09
N ALA A 34 17.76 20.39 -5.13
CA ALA A 34 16.61 19.49 -4.99
C ALA A 34 16.95 18.13 -4.34
N ASP A 35 18.18 17.63 -4.53
CA ASP A 35 18.67 16.39 -3.92
C ASP A 35 18.71 16.51 -2.38
N HIS A 36 19.08 17.69 -1.86
CA HIS A 36 19.31 17.91 -0.43
C HIS A 36 18.22 18.73 0.27
N ASP A 37 17.27 19.31 -0.47
CA ASP A 37 16.25 20.21 0.06
C ASP A 37 14.83 19.73 -0.29
N PRO A 38 14.00 19.35 0.71
CA PRO A 38 12.67 18.83 0.47
C PRO A 38 11.69 19.88 -0.09
N VAL A 39 11.89 21.17 0.20
CA VAL A 39 11.00 22.25 -0.29
C VAL A 39 11.21 22.45 -1.79
N ILE A 40 12.48 22.50 -2.22
CA ILE A 40 12.83 22.61 -3.64
C ILE A 40 12.42 21.35 -4.40
N ARG A 41 12.56 20.17 -3.78
CA ARG A 41 12.07 18.91 -4.35
C ARG A 41 10.56 18.89 -4.51
N GLY A 42 9.80 19.42 -3.55
CA GLY A 42 8.35 19.54 -3.65
C GLY A 42 7.93 20.41 -4.83
N ALA A 43 8.55 21.58 -5.01
CA ALA A 43 8.30 22.45 -6.16
C ALA A 43 8.59 21.75 -7.50
N LEU A 44 9.67 20.97 -7.56
CA LEU A 44 9.99 20.16 -8.74
C LEU A 44 8.89 19.13 -9.04
N GLN A 45 8.47 18.36 -8.04
CA GLN A 45 7.44 17.33 -8.17
C GLN A 45 6.07 17.91 -8.56
N ASP A 46 5.74 19.11 -8.09
CA ASP A 46 4.50 19.78 -8.47
C ASP A 46 4.50 20.17 -9.95
N TRP A 47 5.63 20.67 -10.47
CA TRP A 47 5.77 20.94 -11.91
C TRP A 47 5.78 19.67 -12.76
N GLU A 48 6.44 18.61 -12.31
CA GLU A 48 6.39 17.29 -12.97
C GLU A 48 4.95 16.76 -13.05
N ARG A 49 4.19 16.83 -11.95
CA ARG A 49 2.79 16.38 -11.90
C ARG A 49 1.88 17.19 -12.83
N ARG A 50 2.11 18.51 -12.92
CA ARG A 50 1.38 19.40 -13.84
C ARG A 50 1.64 19.06 -15.31
N LEU A 51 2.88 18.69 -15.66
CA LEU A 51 3.28 18.42 -17.04
C LEU A 51 3.17 16.95 -17.45
N ALA A 52 3.05 16.02 -16.50
CA ALA A 52 2.92 14.58 -16.77
C ALA A 52 1.80 14.24 -17.78
N PRO A 53 0.58 14.81 -17.69
CA PRO A 53 -0.49 14.51 -18.66
C PRO A 53 -0.16 14.91 -20.10
N MET A 54 0.76 15.86 -20.32
CA MET A 54 1.14 16.25 -21.67
C MET A 54 1.91 15.15 -22.40
N ALA A 55 2.58 14.25 -21.68
CA ALA A 55 3.28 13.11 -22.27
C ALA A 55 2.30 12.13 -22.95
N GLU A 56 1.05 12.06 -22.47
CA GLU A 56 0.00 11.18 -23.01
C GLU A 56 -0.60 11.68 -24.33
N LEU A 57 -0.37 12.95 -24.69
CA LEU A 57 -0.90 13.55 -25.92
C LEU A 57 -0.11 13.16 -27.18
N GLY A 58 1.10 12.62 -27.01
CA GLY A 58 1.95 12.18 -28.12
C GLY A 58 1.51 10.85 -28.71
N PRO A 59 1.79 10.59 -30.00
CA PRO A 59 1.56 9.26 -30.57
C PRO A 59 2.49 8.23 -29.92
N ALA A 60 1.98 7.02 -29.70
CA ALA A 60 2.80 5.91 -29.22
C ALA A 60 3.96 5.63 -30.20
N ALA A 61 5.19 5.63 -29.69
CA ALA A 61 6.38 5.32 -30.47
C ALA A 61 7.10 4.12 -29.86
N THR A 62 7.31 3.08 -30.66
CA THR A 62 8.04 1.88 -30.23
C THR A 62 9.55 2.19 -30.16
N PRO A 63 10.20 2.12 -28.99
CA PRO A 63 11.64 2.32 -28.89
C PRO A 63 12.38 1.14 -29.55
N PRO A 64 13.58 1.36 -30.14
CA PRO A 64 14.39 0.27 -30.67
C PRO A 64 14.76 -0.75 -29.58
N THR A 65 14.74 -2.04 -29.89
CA THR A 65 15.01 -3.14 -28.94
C THR A 65 16.34 -2.98 -28.19
N ARG A 66 17.37 -2.43 -28.86
CA ARG A 66 18.69 -2.16 -28.26
C ARG A 66 18.63 -1.25 -27.03
N VAL A 67 17.65 -0.34 -26.96
CA VAL A 67 17.48 0.58 -25.82
C VAL A 67 17.05 -0.21 -24.60
N TRP A 68 16.10 -1.14 -24.78
CA TRP A 68 15.64 -2.01 -23.70
C TRP A 68 16.77 -2.91 -23.18
N GLN A 69 17.55 -3.50 -24.09
CA GLN A 69 18.71 -4.33 -23.71
C GLN A 69 19.75 -3.53 -22.91
N ALA A 70 20.08 -2.32 -23.35
CA ALA A 70 21.02 -1.45 -22.63
C ALA A 70 20.52 -1.09 -21.21
N ILE A 71 19.21 -0.88 -21.04
CA ILE A 71 18.60 -0.62 -19.74
C ILE A 71 18.70 -1.87 -18.84
N GLU A 72 18.38 -3.05 -19.37
CA GLU A 72 18.48 -4.32 -18.61
C GLU A 72 19.92 -4.62 -18.16
N GLU A 73 20.91 -4.28 -18.99
CA GLU A 73 22.33 -4.40 -18.65
C GLU A 73 22.74 -3.39 -17.57
N GLN A 74 22.37 -2.12 -17.71
CA GLN A 74 22.72 -1.08 -16.75
C GLN A 74 22.07 -1.31 -15.37
N LEU A 75 20.87 -1.90 -15.33
CA LEU A 75 20.17 -2.28 -14.10
C LEU A 75 20.62 -3.64 -13.54
N GLY A 76 21.52 -4.35 -14.23
CA GLY A 76 22.04 -5.65 -13.78
C GLY A 76 21.02 -6.80 -13.87
N PHE A 77 19.91 -6.62 -14.56
CA PHE A 77 18.89 -7.66 -14.74
C PHE A 77 19.39 -8.81 -15.62
N ALA A 78 20.27 -8.53 -16.58
CA ALA A 78 20.94 -9.57 -17.36
C ALA A 78 21.80 -10.48 -16.47
N ALA A 79 22.60 -9.90 -15.57
CA ALA A 79 23.45 -10.64 -14.64
C ALA A 79 22.63 -11.46 -13.63
N ARG A 80 21.53 -10.89 -13.11
CA ARG A 80 20.62 -11.60 -12.19
C ARG A 80 19.99 -12.83 -12.84
N ARG A 81 19.45 -12.69 -14.06
CA ARG A 81 18.88 -13.81 -14.82
C ARG A 81 19.89 -14.93 -15.08
N GLN A 82 21.17 -14.59 -15.34
CA GLN A 82 22.23 -15.58 -15.53
C GLN A 82 22.58 -16.35 -14.25
N LEU A 83 22.52 -15.71 -13.08
CA LEU A 83 22.72 -16.38 -11.80
C LEU A 83 21.56 -17.33 -11.48
N GLU A 84 20.33 -16.87 -11.71
CA GLU A 84 19.12 -17.67 -11.55
C GLU A 84 19.11 -18.88 -12.50
N SER A 85 19.50 -18.70 -13.77
CA SER A 85 19.57 -19.81 -14.73
C SER A 85 20.64 -20.83 -14.34
N ARG A 86 21.81 -20.39 -13.85
CA ARG A 86 22.86 -21.30 -13.34
C ARG A 86 22.41 -22.06 -12.10
N ALA A 87 21.71 -21.39 -11.17
CA ALA A 87 21.15 -22.04 -10.00
C ALA A 87 20.09 -23.08 -10.39
N ALA A 88 19.25 -22.77 -11.37
CA ALA A 88 18.25 -23.71 -11.90
C ALA A 88 18.87 -24.90 -12.63
N GLU A 89 19.96 -24.69 -13.39
CA GLU A 89 20.73 -25.77 -14.04
C GLU A 89 21.37 -26.70 -13.01
N ALA A 90 21.96 -26.13 -11.95
CA ALA A 90 22.57 -26.90 -10.85
C ALA A 90 21.54 -27.66 -9.99
N ALA A 91 20.30 -27.18 -9.94
CA ALA A 91 19.19 -27.81 -9.24
C ALA A 91 18.47 -28.90 -10.06
N ARG A 92 18.82 -29.11 -11.35
CA ARG A 92 18.23 -30.20 -12.12
C ARG A 92 18.76 -31.54 -11.58
N PRO A 93 17.87 -32.48 -11.18
CA PRO A 93 18.30 -33.79 -10.72
C PRO A 93 18.95 -34.57 -11.88
N THR A 94 20.18 -35.02 -11.68
CA THR A 94 20.89 -35.90 -12.61
C THR A 94 20.15 -37.25 -12.69
N PRO A 95 19.77 -37.75 -13.87
CA PRO A 95 19.13 -39.05 -13.97
C PRO A 95 20.21 -40.14 -13.86
N ALA A 96 20.47 -40.63 -12.66
CA ALA A 96 21.28 -41.82 -12.45
C ALA A 96 20.76 -42.68 -11.28
N ALA A 97 20.43 -43.92 -11.64
CA ALA A 97 20.46 -45.14 -10.83
C ALA A 97 19.54 -45.26 -9.60
N GLN A 98 18.38 -45.87 -9.85
CA GLN A 98 17.85 -47.06 -9.16
C GLN A 98 18.24 -47.26 -7.68
N SER A 99 17.26 -46.97 -6.83
CA SER A 99 16.85 -47.71 -5.62
C SER A 99 17.77 -48.84 -5.11
N GLU A 100 18.67 -48.51 -4.20
CA GLU A 100 19.07 -49.42 -3.15
C GLU A 100 18.40 -49.01 -1.84
N ARG A 101 17.85 -50.01 -1.15
CA ARG A 101 17.09 -49.88 0.11
C ARG A 101 17.99 -49.26 1.18
N ARG A 102 17.93 -47.93 1.32
CA ARG A 102 18.61 -47.23 2.41
C ARG A 102 18.00 -47.61 3.76
N PRO A 103 18.83 -47.85 4.80
CA PRO A 103 18.36 -48.12 6.15
C PRO A 103 17.43 -47.00 6.62
N TRP A 104 16.35 -47.33 7.32
CA TRP A 104 15.35 -46.36 7.80
C TRP A 104 15.93 -45.24 8.67
N PHE A 105 17.08 -45.49 9.30
CA PHE A 105 17.88 -44.53 10.06
C PHE A 105 18.64 -43.49 9.21
N GLU A 106 18.86 -43.74 7.92
CA GLU A 106 19.43 -42.77 6.96
C GLU A 106 18.36 -41.89 6.31
N SER A 107 17.08 -42.10 6.60
CA SER A 107 16.03 -41.23 6.07
C SER A 107 16.07 -39.88 6.81
N LEU A 108 16.38 -38.81 6.07
CA LEU A 108 16.25 -37.44 6.58
C LEU A 108 14.82 -37.14 7.08
N SER A 109 13.82 -37.86 6.58
CA SER A 109 12.44 -37.77 7.05
C SER A 109 12.25 -38.29 8.49
N PHE A 110 12.96 -39.35 8.88
CA PHE A 110 12.94 -39.88 10.25
C PHE A 110 13.62 -38.90 11.24
N TRP A 111 14.78 -38.35 10.87
CA TRP A 111 15.46 -37.32 11.67
C TRP A 111 14.68 -36.00 11.72
N ARG A 112 13.98 -35.62 10.65
CA ARG A 112 13.05 -34.47 10.67
C ARG A 112 11.87 -34.68 11.62
N GLY A 113 11.35 -35.90 11.74
CA GLY A 113 10.29 -36.23 12.68
C GLY A 113 10.72 -36.08 14.16
N TRP A 114 11.95 -36.52 14.48
CA TRP A 114 12.49 -36.39 15.84
C TRP A 114 12.92 -34.96 16.20
N ALA A 115 13.36 -34.16 15.24
CA ALA A 115 13.69 -32.74 15.47
C ALA A 115 12.46 -31.87 15.81
N ILE A 116 11.27 -32.22 15.31
CA ILE A 116 10.01 -31.49 15.58
C ILE A 116 9.52 -31.74 17.02
N GLY A 117 9.78 -32.91 17.59
CA GLY A 117 9.36 -33.26 18.96
C GLY A 117 10.09 -32.47 20.05
N VAL A 118 11.39 -32.18 19.86
CA VAL A 118 12.22 -31.53 20.90
C VAL A 118 12.24 -30.00 20.76
N THR A 119 11.95 -29.43 19.59
CA THR A 119 11.93 -27.96 19.37
C THR A 119 10.63 -27.27 19.82
N ALA A 120 9.52 -27.99 20.00
CA ALA A 120 8.24 -27.40 20.40
C ALA A 120 8.26 -26.82 21.83
N LEU A 121 9.02 -27.40 22.76
CA LEU A 121 9.15 -26.87 24.13
C LEU A 121 10.21 -25.76 24.27
N ALA A 122 11.24 -25.75 23.42
CA ALA A 122 12.28 -24.70 23.45
C ALA A 122 11.86 -23.41 22.72
N ALA A 123 11.05 -23.50 21.65
CA ALA A 123 10.61 -22.34 20.89
C ALA A 123 9.61 -21.45 21.67
N ILE A 124 8.75 -22.04 22.49
CA ILE A 124 7.79 -21.28 23.31
C ILE A 124 8.53 -20.52 24.43
N ALA A 125 9.55 -21.13 25.05
CA ALA A 125 10.35 -20.48 26.09
C ALA A 125 11.29 -19.39 25.53
N PHE A 126 11.87 -19.58 24.34
CA PHE A 126 12.76 -18.60 23.70
C PHE A 126 12.01 -17.38 23.17
N VAL A 127 10.79 -17.56 22.62
CA VAL A 127 9.95 -16.44 22.17
C VAL A 127 9.52 -15.55 23.34
N LEU A 128 9.21 -16.14 24.51
CA LEU A 128 8.84 -15.39 25.71
C LEU A 128 10.06 -14.71 26.38
N ALA A 129 11.25 -15.32 26.34
CA ALA A 129 12.47 -14.74 26.89
C ALA A 129 13.06 -13.62 26.03
N VAL A 130 13.03 -13.74 24.70
CA VAL A 130 13.56 -12.72 23.77
C VAL A 130 12.64 -11.49 23.67
N ARG A 131 11.31 -11.65 23.85
CA ARG A 131 10.36 -10.53 23.94
C ARG A 131 10.54 -9.64 25.17
N SER A 132 11.18 -10.14 26.23
CA SER A 132 11.33 -9.42 27.51
C SER A 132 12.62 -8.60 27.61
N ILE A 133 13.62 -8.85 26.75
CA ILE A 133 14.99 -8.30 26.93
C ILE A 133 15.43 -7.36 25.79
N LEU A 134 14.74 -7.31 24.65
CA LEU A 134 15.07 -6.35 23.59
C LEU A 134 14.03 -5.21 23.52
N PRO A 135 14.38 -3.97 23.93
CA PRO A 135 13.66 -2.80 23.46
C PRO A 135 14.01 -2.56 21.99
N LEU A 136 13.33 -3.28 21.09
CA LEU A 136 13.28 -2.90 19.68
C LEU A 136 12.25 -1.78 19.55
N SER A 137 12.62 -0.59 20.01
CA SER A 137 12.05 0.63 19.44
C SER A 137 12.56 0.68 17.99
N PRO A 138 11.70 0.57 16.96
CA PRO A 138 12.13 0.94 15.64
C PRO A 138 12.48 2.44 15.69
N THR A 139 13.75 2.78 15.55
CA THR A 139 14.15 4.14 15.18
C THR A 139 13.61 4.36 13.77
N GLN A 140 12.40 4.91 13.72
CA GLN A 140 11.76 5.34 12.49
C GLN A 140 12.68 6.40 11.86
N PRO A 141 13.17 6.23 10.62
CA PRO A 141 13.83 7.32 9.92
C PRO A 141 12.81 8.44 9.77
N THR A 142 13.06 9.59 10.41
CA THR A 142 12.26 10.80 10.28
C THR A 142 12.26 11.25 8.82
N PRO A 143 11.11 11.23 8.11
CA PRO A 143 11.02 11.92 6.83
C PRO A 143 11.06 13.43 7.06
N PRO A 144 11.64 14.22 6.13
CA PRO A 144 11.62 15.67 6.23
C PRO A 144 10.18 16.18 6.18
N THR A 145 9.85 17.05 7.13
CA THR A 145 8.61 17.82 7.23
C THR A 145 8.34 18.57 5.91
N VAL A 146 7.46 18.02 5.08
CA VAL A 146 6.70 18.76 4.07
C VAL A 146 5.36 19.06 4.72
N ALA A 147 4.96 20.34 4.68
CA ALA A 147 3.70 20.92 5.15
C ALA A 147 2.72 19.96 5.85
N GLN A 148 2.56 20.15 7.16
CA GLN A 148 1.55 19.48 7.99
C GLN A 148 0.14 19.74 7.43
N GLN A 149 -0.32 18.87 6.54
CA GLN A 149 -1.72 18.41 6.63
C GLN A 149 -1.85 17.79 8.03
N PRO A 150 -2.91 18.09 8.80
CA PRO A 150 -3.06 17.55 10.14
C PRO A 150 -2.84 16.05 10.06
N GLU A 151 -1.80 15.60 10.74
CA GLU A 151 -1.32 14.23 10.75
C GLU A 151 -2.49 13.38 11.25
N SER A 152 -3.25 12.84 10.31
CA SER A 152 -4.35 11.94 10.65
C SER A 152 -3.67 10.68 11.15
N GLU A 153 -3.64 10.50 12.46
CA GLU A 153 -3.22 9.26 13.10
C GLU A 153 -4.23 8.19 12.69
N ILE A 154 -3.97 7.50 11.58
CA ILE A 154 -4.83 6.40 11.13
C ILE A 154 -4.61 5.24 12.10
N SER A 155 -5.64 4.89 12.87
CA SER A 155 -5.56 3.80 13.84
C SER A 155 -6.01 2.47 13.26
N HIS A 156 -6.95 2.46 12.32
CA HIS A 156 -7.50 1.23 11.75
C HIS A 156 -7.74 1.38 10.24
N VAL A 157 -7.58 0.28 9.52
CA VAL A 157 -7.78 0.20 8.07
C VAL A 157 -8.56 -1.07 7.70
N ALA A 158 -9.46 -0.94 6.74
CA ALA A 158 -10.13 -2.08 6.10
C ALA A 158 -10.03 -1.93 4.58
N VAL A 159 -9.71 -3.04 3.89
CA VAL A 159 -9.91 -3.16 2.45
C VAL A 159 -11.20 -3.95 2.25
N LEU A 160 -12.12 -3.38 1.47
CA LEU A 160 -13.41 -4.00 1.20
C LEU A 160 -13.40 -4.56 -0.21
N ASP A 161 -13.71 -5.85 -0.28
CA ASP A 161 -13.70 -6.62 -1.50
C ASP A 161 -15.12 -6.80 -2.03
N ASN A 162 -15.25 -6.96 -3.35
CA ASN A 162 -16.48 -7.42 -3.98
C ASN A 162 -16.64 -8.95 -3.85
N LYS A 163 -17.75 -9.47 -4.39
CA LYS A 163 -18.05 -10.91 -4.38
C LYS A 163 -17.01 -11.77 -5.13
N ASP A 164 -16.22 -11.17 -6.01
CA ASP A 164 -15.14 -11.81 -6.77
C ASP A 164 -13.76 -11.67 -6.09
N ALA A 165 -13.73 -11.25 -4.82
CA ALA A 165 -12.53 -11.02 -4.01
C ALA A 165 -11.56 -9.96 -4.59
N GLN A 166 -12.09 -8.97 -5.31
CA GLN A 166 -11.33 -7.83 -5.80
C GLN A 166 -11.51 -6.64 -4.86
N ALA A 167 -10.40 -5.98 -4.50
CA ALA A 167 -10.41 -4.78 -3.67
C ALA A 167 -11.07 -3.60 -4.41
N VAL A 168 -12.15 -3.07 -3.84
CA VAL A 168 -12.91 -1.95 -4.44
C VAL A 168 -12.77 -0.68 -3.61
N MET A 169 -12.49 -0.80 -2.32
CA MET A 169 -12.54 0.34 -1.41
C MET A 169 -11.56 0.18 -0.24
N LEU A 170 -10.94 1.28 0.15
CA LEU A 170 -10.09 1.39 1.33
C LEU A 170 -10.77 2.32 2.33
N ILE A 171 -10.94 1.84 3.56
CA ILE A 171 -11.48 2.62 4.68
C ILE A 171 -10.38 2.82 5.69
N SER A 172 -10.16 4.06 6.11
CA SER A 172 -9.23 4.39 7.18
C SER A 172 -9.94 5.19 8.28
N TRP A 173 -9.62 4.86 9.52
CA TRP A 173 -10.22 5.48 10.70
C TRP A 173 -9.19 6.37 11.39
N ASP A 174 -9.53 7.63 11.57
CA ASP A 174 -8.76 8.65 12.29
C ASP A 174 -9.50 8.96 13.61
N PRO A 175 -9.15 8.30 14.72
CA PRO A 175 -9.78 8.53 16.00
C PRO A 175 -9.47 9.91 16.59
N VAL A 176 -8.31 10.51 16.27
CA VAL A 176 -7.92 11.82 16.80
C VAL A 176 -8.86 12.92 16.29
N HIS A 177 -9.19 12.86 15.00
CA HIS A 177 -10.09 13.83 14.38
C HIS A 177 -11.54 13.34 14.26
N ALA A 178 -11.86 12.17 14.84
CA ALA A 178 -13.16 11.51 14.74
C ALA A 178 -13.68 11.42 13.29
N LYS A 179 -12.83 10.95 12.36
CA LYS A 179 -13.12 10.89 10.93
C LYS A 179 -12.94 9.46 10.38
N VAL A 180 -13.85 9.08 9.50
CA VAL A 180 -13.72 7.94 8.62
C VAL A 180 -13.41 8.46 7.23
N LYS A 181 -12.26 8.07 6.68
CA LYS A 181 -11.87 8.38 5.32
C LYS A 181 -12.11 7.17 4.43
N LEU A 182 -12.74 7.41 3.31
CA LEU A 182 -13.08 6.43 2.29
C LEU A 182 -12.29 6.76 1.03
N HIS A 183 -11.58 5.79 0.49
CA HIS A 183 -10.91 5.89 -0.80
C HIS A 183 -11.42 4.79 -1.72
N ARG A 184 -11.95 5.18 -2.88
CA ARG A 184 -12.48 4.24 -3.89
C ARG A 184 -11.34 3.84 -4.82
N LEU A 185 -11.11 2.53 -4.97
CA LEU A 185 -10.09 1.99 -5.88
C LEU A 185 -10.64 1.83 -7.30
N THR A 186 -11.96 1.82 -7.45
CA THR A 186 -12.66 1.78 -8.73
C THR A 186 -13.81 2.78 -8.75
N ASP A 187 -14.16 3.30 -9.93
CA ASP A 187 -15.26 4.26 -10.14
C ASP A 187 -16.66 3.60 -10.11
N ALA A 188 -16.82 2.52 -9.36
CA ALA A 188 -18.11 1.84 -9.22
C ALA A 188 -19.11 2.69 -8.42
N ALA A 189 -19.92 3.50 -9.12
CA ALA A 189 -21.00 4.29 -8.55
C ALA A 189 -22.23 3.42 -8.20
N PRO A 190 -23.09 3.85 -7.25
CA PRO A 190 -24.37 3.19 -7.03
C PRO A 190 -25.28 3.27 -8.28
N PRO A 191 -26.20 2.31 -8.47
CA PRO A 191 -27.24 2.41 -9.50
C PRO A 191 -28.07 3.69 -9.36
N ALA A 192 -28.64 4.20 -10.46
CA ALA A 192 -29.47 5.40 -10.44
C ALA A 192 -30.62 5.30 -9.41
N GLY A 193 -30.78 6.33 -8.58
CA GLY A 193 -31.79 6.37 -7.52
C GLY A 193 -31.49 5.50 -6.29
N ARG A 194 -30.27 4.97 -6.18
CA ARG A 194 -29.79 4.20 -5.02
C ARG A 194 -28.59 4.90 -4.39
N SER A 195 -28.32 4.57 -3.14
CA SER A 195 -27.15 5.06 -2.41
C SER A 195 -26.33 3.91 -1.86
N MET A 196 -25.03 4.12 -1.64
CA MET A 196 -24.20 3.17 -0.91
C MET A 196 -24.16 3.57 0.57
N GLN A 197 -24.28 2.60 1.47
CA GLN A 197 -24.20 2.86 2.91
C GLN A 197 -23.16 1.97 3.56
N LEU A 198 -22.34 2.57 4.43
CA LEU A 198 -21.32 1.90 5.20
C LEU A 198 -21.89 1.41 6.54
N TRP A 199 -21.53 0.19 6.91
CA TRP A 199 -21.95 -0.48 8.13
C TRP A 199 -20.75 -1.03 8.90
N GLY A 200 -20.77 -0.84 10.21
CA GLY A 200 -19.92 -1.54 11.16
C GLY A 200 -20.63 -2.77 11.69
N LEU A 201 -20.00 -3.95 11.58
CA LEU A 201 -20.56 -5.20 12.05
C LEU A 201 -19.88 -5.59 13.36
N PRO A 202 -20.57 -5.47 14.51
CA PRO A 202 -20.02 -5.91 15.79
C PRO A 202 -19.96 -7.44 15.86
N ALA A 203 -19.12 -7.97 16.76
CA ALA A 203 -19.03 -9.41 16.99
C ALA A 203 -20.37 -10.02 17.44
N ASN A 204 -21.16 -9.24 18.19
CA ASN A 204 -22.50 -9.59 18.65
C ASN A 204 -23.44 -8.39 18.47
N GLY A 205 -24.68 -8.65 18.04
CA GLY A 205 -25.70 -7.63 17.85
C GLY A 205 -26.01 -7.34 16.38
N HIS A 206 -26.60 -6.17 16.13
CA HIS A 206 -27.05 -5.76 14.80
C HIS A 206 -26.00 -4.87 14.11
N PRO A 207 -25.93 -4.87 12.76
CA PRO A 207 -25.10 -3.92 12.03
C PRO A 207 -25.45 -2.47 12.38
N VAL A 208 -24.43 -1.65 12.58
CA VAL A 208 -24.57 -0.23 12.94
C VAL A 208 -24.22 0.62 11.73
N SER A 209 -25.08 1.59 11.40
CA SER A 209 -24.79 2.47 10.29
C SER A 209 -23.66 3.44 10.62
N LEU A 210 -22.65 3.47 9.76
CA LEU A 210 -21.56 4.45 9.79
C LEU A 210 -21.80 5.61 8.81
N GLY A 211 -22.92 5.57 8.08
CA GLY A 211 -23.43 6.65 7.24
C GLY A 211 -23.52 6.30 5.75
N VAL A 212 -24.20 7.18 5.02
CA VAL A 212 -24.39 7.09 3.56
C VAL A 212 -23.19 7.69 2.85
N MET A 213 -22.64 6.96 1.90
CA MET A 213 -21.46 7.34 1.13
C MET A 213 -21.84 8.25 -0.05
N PRO A 214 -20.99 9.21 -0.42
CA PRO A 214 -21.15 9.98 -1.66
C PRO A 214 -21.10 9.07 -2.89
N ASP A 215 -21.77 9.47 -3.98
CA ASP A 215 -21.90 8.66 -5.19
C ASP A 215 -20.56 8.45 -5.92
N HIS A 216 -19.60 9.35 -5.75
CA HIS A 216 -18.34 9.37 -6.48
C HIS A 216 -17.15 9.80 -5.60
N GLY A 217 -15.95 9.35 -6.01
CA GLY A 217 -14.67 9.79 -5.45
C GLY A 217 -14.43 9.42 -3.98
N ASP A 218 -13.44 10.09 -3.42
CA ASP A 218 -13.05 9.95 -2.03
C ASP A 218 -14.01 10.72 -1.12
N ALA A 219 -14.27 10.16 0.06
CA ALA A 219 -15.16 10.76 1.03
C ALA A 219 -14.51 10.84 2.41
N THR A 220 -14.85 11.87 3.15
CA THR A 220 -14.56 11.97 4.58
C THR A 220 -15.88 12.13 5.31
N MET A 221 -16.16 11.21 6.23
CA MET A 221 -17.37 11.16 7.02
C MET A 221 -17.02 11.34 8.50
N PRO A 222 -17.89 11.95 9.31
CA PRO A 222 -17.71 11.96 10.75
C PRO A 222 -17.83 10.52 11.28
N ALA A 223 -16.88 10.09 12.11
CA ALA A 223 -16.96 8.81 12.82
C ALA A 223 -18.04 8.83 13.92
N GLY A 224 -18.43 10.02 14.38
CA GLY A 224 -19.33 10.17 15.52
C GLY A 224 -18.71 9.59 16.79
N GLU A 225 -19.55 9.00 17.64
CA GLU A 225 -19.13 8.29 18.87
C GLU A 225 -18.68 6.84 18.61
N GLN A 226 -18.65 6.41 17.35
CA GLN A 226 -18.37 5.02 16.98
C GLN A 226 -16.89 4.70 17.13
N GLN A 227 -16.58 3.57 17.75
CA GLN A 227 -15.21 3.13 18.02
C GLN A 227 -14.83 1.96 17.10
N PRO A 228 -13.72 2.05 16.33
CA PRO A 228 -13.38 1.02 15.35
C PRO A 228 -13.17 -0.36 15.98
N GLN A 229 -12.72 -0.44 17.24
CA GLN A 229 -12.50 -1.71 17.96
C GLN A 229 -13.79 -2.51 18.16
N GLN A 230 -14.97 -1.88 18.04
CA GLN A 230 -16.26 -2.55 18.18
C GLN A 230 -16.63 -3.34 16.92
N TYR A 231 -16.01 -3.07 15.78
CA TYR A 231 -16.37 -3.63 14.49
C TYR A 231 -15.22 -4.47 13.91
N PRO A 232 -15.19 -5.80 14.11
CA PRO A 232 -14.22 -6.67 13.44
C PRO A 232 -14.37 -6.66 11.90
N VAL A 233 -15.55 -6.32 11.39
CA VAL A 233 -15.87 -6.33 9.96
C VAL A 233 -16.63 -5.06 9.57
N LEU A 234 -16.33 -4.54 8.39
CA LEU A 234 -17.10 -3.49 7.72
C LEU A 234 -17.81 -4.06 6.49
N ALA A 235 -18.96 -3.48 6.17
CA ALA A 235 -19.75 -3.86 4.99
C ALA A 235 -20.36 -2.64 4.30
N VAL A 236 -20.57 -2.74 2.98
CA VAL A 236 -21.28 -1.74 2.18
C VAL A 236 -22.48 -2.38 1.50
N SER A 237 -23.65 -1.75 1.61
CA SER A 237 -24.88 -2.18 0.92
C SER A 237 -25.37 -1.13 -0.07
N ILE A 238 -26.20 -1.58 -1.03
CA ILE A 238 -26.93 -0.71 -1.96
C ILE A 238 -28.33 -0.47 -1.42
N GLU A 239 -28.61 0.74 -0.96
CA GLU A 239 -29.84 1.11 -0.29
C GLU A 239 -30.71 2.04 -1.16
N PRO A 240 -31.99 2.27 -0.80
CA PRO A 240 -32.77 3.36 -1.38
C PRO A 240 -32.05 4.71 -1.29
N SER A 241 -32.52 5.70 -2.05
CA SER A 241 -32.00 7.07 -1.94
C SER A 241 -32.10 7.56 -0.49
N GLY A 242 -30.98 8.01 0.08
CA GLY A 242 -30.90 8.45 1.47
C GLY A 242 -30.53 7.36 2.50
N GLY A 243 -30.34 6.11 2.06
CA GLY A 243 -29.90 5.00 2.90
C GLY A 243 -31.01 4.02 3.28
N SER A 244 -30.67 3.07 4.15
CA SER A 244 -31.56 2.05 4.69
C SER A 244 -32.62 2.70 5.59
N PRO A 245 -33.92 2.41 5.38
CA PRO A 245 -34.98 2.82 6.30
C PRO A 245 -34.98 1.99 7.59
N ASN A 246 -34.18 0.92 7.68
CA ASN A 246 -34.04 0.10 8.89
C ASN A 246 -32.83 0.58 9.71
N PRO A 247 -33.02 1.04 10.96
CA PRO A 247 -31.90 1.50 11.79
C PRO A 247 -30.97 0.36 12.23
N ASN A 248 -31.43 -0.89 12.17
CA ASN A 248 -30.71 -2.06 12.69
C ASN A 248 -30.10 -2.94 11.58
N GLY A 249 -30.00 -2.44 10.36
CA GLY A 249 -29.29 -3.16 9.31
C GLY A 249 -29.62 -2.73 7.88
N PRO A 250 -28.91 -3.33 6.91
CA PRO A 250 -29.14 -3.06 5.49
C PRO A 250 -30.51 -3.59 5.04
N THR A 251 -31.20 -2.84 4.18
CA THR A 251 -32.41 -3.34 3.49
C THR A 251 -32.14 -3.83 2.09
N GLY A 252 -31.01 -3.44 1.51
CA GLY A 252 -30.56 -3.89 0.21
C GLY A 252 -29.41 -4.91 0.26
N PRO A 253 -28.92 -5.34 -0.91
CA PRO A 253 -27.84 -6.30 -0.99
C PRO A 253 -26.53 -5.70 -0.47
N VAL A 254 -25.82 -6.47 0.37
CA VAL A 254 -24.43 -6.19 0.72
C VAL A 254 -23.55 -6.54 -0.48
N VAL A 255 -22.77 -5.57 -0.94
CA VAL A 255 -21.95 -5.66 -2.16
C VAL A 255 -20.46 -5.72 -1.85
N PHE A 256 -20.02 -5.11 -0.75
CA PHE A 256 -18.61 -5.13 -0.33
C PHE A 256 -18.46 -5.48 1.15
N THR A 257 -17.40 -6.21 1.50
CA THR A 257 -17.08 -6.58 2.89
C THR A 257 -15.58 -6.61 3.13
N GLY A 258 -15.13 -6.28 4.33
CA GLY A 258 -13.71 -6.30 4.68
C GLY A 258 -13.48 -6.39 6.18
N LYS A 259 -12.35 -6.99 6.60
CA LYS A 259 -11.94 -6.99 8.01
C LYS A 259 -11.32 -5.66 8.37
N LEU A 260 -11.66 -5.13 9.54
CA LEU A 260 -11.04 -3.93 10.08
C LEU A 260 -9.84 -4.31 10.95
N LEU A 261 -8.67 -3.79 10.60
CA LEU A 261 -7.40 -4.15 11.24
C LEU A 261 -6.75 -2.90 11.86
N PRO A 262 -6.11 -3.01 13.03
CA PRO A 262 -5.33 -1.93 13.59
C PRO A 262 -4.06 -1.69 12.77
N VAL A 263 -3.63 -0.43 12.71
CA VAL A 263 -2.34 -0.01 12.17
C VAL A 263 -1.40 0.17 13.37
N SER A 264 -0.38 -0.68 13.46
CA SER A 264 0.62 -0.69 14.54
C SER A 264 1.84 0.19 14.24
#